data_AF-A0A401IRM5-F1
#
_entry.id   AF-A0A401IRM5-F1
#
_cell.length_a   1.000
_cell.length_b   1.000
_cell.length_c   1.000
_cell.angle_alpha   90.00
_cell.angle_beta   90.00
_cell.angle_gamma   90.00
#
_symmetry.space_group_name_H-M   'P 1'
#
loop_
_entity.id
_entity.type
_entity.pdbx_description
1 polymer ?
#
loop_
_entity_poly.entity_id
_entity_poly.type
_entity_poly.pdbx_seq_one_letter_code
_entity_poly.pdbx_strand_id
1 'polypeptide(L)'
;MNNLFEKAPIHKAYFQLALPVVFSMVASMAYNLADTFFVSQTQNADMVAGVSICTPLFSLMLAFGDIFGIGGSALISRLLGEGNKKQSARISSFCFYAAIVFSVIVAVIMLVFERSILALMGATNATYQHAAAFYRIMAIGGGAIIVSLVPGNLLRTEGLAVQSMIGTISGVVITIILDPLFIFIFGLGAGGAALATVVGYLISTIILTFYTIRQGKVLKVKPDLAKVNLKAIIPLFAIGIPASITNLMQSFGTALLNNYLAPYGAKPVAALGISLKIYLVVMLFMIGFAFGAQPLIGYNYGSQDKKDFMGLFALIY
;
A
#
# COMPACT_ATOMS: atom_id res chain seq x y z
N MET A 1 19.86 -1.50 -15.74
CA MET A 1 19.11 -0.38 -16.34
C MET A 1 19.30 -0.39 -17.86
N ASN A 2 20.51 -0.16 -18.39
CA ASN A 2 20.80 -0.06 -19.83
C ASN A 2 20.57 -1.32 -20.72
N ASN A 3 20.15 -2.46 -20.18
CA ASN A 3 19.76 -3.62 -21.01
C ASN A 3 18.26 -3.92 -20.95
N LEU A 4 17.53 -3.46 -19.92
CA LEU A 4 16.10 -3.77 -19.77
C LEU A 4 15.21 -2.67 -20.35
N PHE A 5 15.53 -1.41 -20.04
CA PHE A 5 14.77 -0.25 -20.54
C PHE A 5 15.31 0.26 -21.88
N GLU A 6 16.59 0.05 -22.19
CA GLU A 6 17.23 0.55 -23.44
C GLU A 6 17.36 -0.52 -24.55
N LYS A 7 17.22 -1.83 -24.26
CA LYS A 7 17.47 -2.89 -25.25
C LYS A 7 16.39 -3.97 -25.35
N ALA A 8 15.52 -4.13 -24.36
CA ALA A 8 14.44 -5.11 -24.44
C ALA A 8 13.23 -4.47 -25.12
N PRO A 9 12.48 -5.21 -25.95
CA PRO A 9 11.27 -4.67 -26.55
C PRO A 9 10.25 -4.35 -25.45
N ILE A 10 9.55 -3.22 -25.61
CA ILE A 10 8.66 -2.59 -24.61
C ILE A 10 7.69 -3.59 -23.96
N HIS A 11 7.12 -4.51 -24.75
CA HIS A 11 6.22 -5.55 -24.24
C HIS A 11 6.91 -6.49 -23.22
N LYS A 12 8.15 -6.94 -23.48
CA LYS A 12 8.89 -7.80 -22.54
C LYS A 12 9.23 -7.05 -21.26
N ALA A 13 9.69 -5.80 -21.38
CA ALA A 13 9.99 -4.97 -20.22
C ALA A 13 8.73 -4.74 -19.37
N TYR A 14 7.59 -4.46 -20.00
CA TYR A 14 6.31 -4.31 -19.34
C TYR A 14 5.89 -5.57 -18.59
N PHE A 15 5.82 -6.73 -19.25
CA PHE A 15 5.40 -7.97 -18.58
C PHE A 15 6.36 -8.41 -17.47
N GLN A 16 7.67 -8.16 -17.62
CA GLN A 16 8.66 -8.47 -16.59
C GLN A 16 8.51 -7.59 -15.34
N LEU A 17 7.97 -6.37 -15.47
CA LEU A 17 7.65 -5.50 -14.34
C LEU A 17 6.25 -5.73 -13.81
N ALA A 18 5.26 -5.96 -14.67
CA ALA A 18 3.85 -6.08 -14.31
C ALA A 18 3.51 -7.44 -13.69
N LEU A 19 4.00 -8.55 -14.23
CA LEU A 19 3.65 -9.88 -13.72
C LEU A 19 4.00 -10.05 -12.22
N PRO A 20 5.21 -9.68 -11.74
CA PRO A 20 5.51 -9.76 -10.32
C PRO A 20 4.56 -8.93 -9.43
N VAL A 21 4.10 -7.78 -9.93
CA VAL A 21 3.15 -6.93 -9.19
C VAL A 21 1.77 -7.57 -9.17
N VAL A 22 1.31 -8.11 -10.30
CA VAL A 22 0.05 -8.87 -10.36
C VAL A 22 0.09 -10.05 -9.38
N PHE A 23 1.18 -10.82 -9.34
CA PHE A 23 1.33 -11.90 -8.35
C PHE A 23 1.29 -11.40 -6.90
N SER A 24 1.87 -10.22 -6.63
CA SER A 24 1.80 -9.59 -5.30
C SER A 24 0.35 -9.18 -4.93
N MET A 25 -0.40 -8.64 -5.90
CA MET A 25 -1.81 -8.27 -5.73
C MET A 25 -2.69 -9.50 -5.52
N VAL A 26 -2.46 -10.58 -6.26
CA VAL A 26 -3.17 -11.86 -6.11
C VAL A 26 -2.87 -12.50 -4.75
N ALA A 27 -1.61 -12.47 -4.28
CA ALA A 27 -1.27 -12.94 -2.94
C ALA A 27 -2.00 -12.12 -1.86
N SER A 28 -2.05 -10.79 -2.02
CA SER A 28 -2.78 -9.89 -1.11
C SER A 28 -4.29 -10.17 -1.11
N MET A 29 -4.85 -10.55 -2.27
CA MET A 29 -6.25 -10.98 -2.39
C MET A 29 -6.51 -12.29 -1.64
N ALA A 30 -5.62 -13.28 -1.80
CA ALA A 30 -5.71 -14.56 -1.09
C ALA A 30 -5.65 -14.36 0.42
N TYR A 31 -4.79 -13.43 0.88
CA TYR A 31 -4.77 -12.99 2.27
C TYR A 31 -6.09 -12.38 2.72
N ASN A 32 -6.65 -11.44 1.95
CA ASN A 32 -7.90 -10.78 2.31
C ASN A 32 -9.05 -11.78 2.50
N LEU A 33 -9.08 -12.83 1.68
CA LEU A 33 -10.03 -13.95 1.82
C LEU A 33 -9.75 -14.79 3.07
N ALA A 34 -8.48 -15.10 3.35
CA ALA A 34 -8.06 -15.86 4.54
C ALA A 34 -8.38 -15.11 5.84
N ASP A 35 -8.05 -13.82 5.91
CA ASP A 35 -8.35 -12.94 7.04
C ASP A 35 -9.85 -12.88 7.30
N THR A 36 -10.65 -12.64 6.26
CA THR A 36 -12.13 -12.66 6.37
C THR A 36 -12.63 -14.01 6.89
N PHE A 37 -12.06 -15.12 6.43
CA PHE A 37 -12.42 -16.46 6.87
C PHE A 37 -12.11 -16.67 8.36
N PHE A 38 -10.89 -16.35 8.81
CA PHE A 38 -10.51 -16.50 10.22
C PHE A 38 -11.31 -15.58 11.15
N VAL A 39 -11.53 -14.32 10.75
CA VAL A 39 -12.36 -13.38 11.49
C VAL A 39 -13.80 -13.89 11.59
N SER A 40 -14.37 -14.43 10.51
CA SER A 40 -15.73 -15.00 10.54
C SER A 40 -15.88 -16.21 11.46
N GLN A 41 -14.80 -17.01 11.61
CA GLN A 41 -14.78 -18.20 12.46
C GLN A 41 -14.77 -17.88 13.96
N THR A 42 -14.48 -16.62 14.34
CA THR A 42 -14.47 -16.21 15.76
C THR A 42 -15.86 -16.18 16.41
N GLN A 43 -16.95 -16.26 15.62
CA GLN A 43 -18.36 -16.24 16.05
C GLN A 43 -18.75 -15.12 17.05
N ASN A 44 -17.91 -14.10 17.22
CA ASN A 44 -18.11 -13.02 18.17
C ASN A 44 -18.48 -11.74 17.41
N ALA A 45 -19.79 -11.48 17.31
CA ALA A 45 -20.34 -10.35 16.56
C ALA A 45 -19.78 -8.99 17.00
N ASP A 46 -19.51 -8.82 18.30
CA ASP A 46 -18.97 -7.57 18.85
C ASP A 46 -17.51 -7.33 18.43
N MET A 47 -16.72 -8.40 18.31
CA MET A 47 -15.35 -8.31 17.79
C MET A 47 -15.32 -7.99 16.29
N VAL A 48 -16.19 -8.63 15.50
CA VAL A 48 -16.30 -8.37 14.05
C VAL A 48 -16.76 -6.94 13.79
N ALA A 49 -17.70 -6.43 14.58
CA ALA A 49 -18.16 -5.05 14.52
C ALA A 49 -17.04 -4.06 14.87
N GLY A 50 -16.24 -4.34 15.92
CA GLY A 50 -15.10 -3.51 16.31
C GLY A 50 -14.01 -3.40 15.24
N VAL A 51 -13.67 -4.51 14.57
CA VAL A 51 -12.73 -4.52 13.43
C VAL A 51 -13.27 -3.72 12.26
N SER A 52 -14.54 -3.91 11.93
CA SER A 52 -15.18 -3.25 10.79
C SER A 52 -15.23 -1.73 10.96
N ILE A 53 -15.42 -1.23 12.19
CA ILE A 53 -15.35 0.20 12.52
C ILE A 53 -13.93 0.76 12.26
N CYS A 54 -12.90 -0.06 12.45
CA CYS A 54 -11.50 0.35 12.28
C CYS A 54 -10.96 0.14 10.85
N THR A 55 -11.67 -0.54 9.95
CA THR A 55 -11.23 -0.77 8.55
C THR A 55 -10.78 0.49 7.81
N PRO A 56 -11.47 1.65 7.91
CA PRO A 56 -11.01 2.85 7.21
C PRO A 56 -9.68 3.41 7.75
N LEU A 57 -9.27 3.03 8.97
CA LEU A 57 -7.96 3.39 9.54
C LEU A 57 -6.82 2.75 8.76
N PHE A 58 -7.01 1.48 8.36
CA PHE A 58 -6.04 0.75 7.55
C PHE A 58 -5.92 1.37 6.15
N SER A 59 -7.05 1.69 5.50
CA SER A 59 -7.06 2.41 4.21
C SER A 59 -6.36 3.77 4.31
N LEU A 60 -6.55 4.49 5.42
CA LEU A 60 -5.87 5.77 5.66
C LEU A 60 -4.34 5.60 5.75
N MET A 61 -3.87 4.53 6.42
CA MET A 61 -2.44 4.21 6.50
C MET A 61 -1.85 3.86 5.14
N LEU A 62 -2.57 3.08 4.32
CA LEU A 62 -2.16 2.81 2.93
C LEU A 62 -2.10 4.10 2.11
N ALA A 63 -3.13 4.96 2.20
CA ALA A 63 -3.15 6.25 1.51
C ALA A 63 -1.96 7.12 1.92
N PHE A 64 -1.59 7.16 3.19
CA PHE A 64 -0.39 7.88 3.62
C PHE A 64 0.92 7.28 3.09
N GLY A 65 1.01 5.95 3.02
CA GLY A 65 2.13 5.26 2.39
C GLY A 65 2.24 5.57 0.89
N ASP A 66 1.10 5.67 0.20
CA ASP A 66 1.02 5.98 -1.23
C ASP A 66 1.60 7.35 -1.59
N ILE A 67 1.55 8.34 -0.68
CA ILE A 67 2.15 9.67 -0.90
C ILE A 67 3.64 9.53 -1.25
N PHE A 68 4.37 8.79 -0.41
CA PHE A 68 5.81 8.60 -0.55
C PHE A 68 6.16 7.45 -1.49
N GLY A 69 5.31 6.43 -1.55
CA GLY A 69 5.45 5.27 -2.42
C GLY A 69 5.21 5.62 -3.88
N ILE A 70 3.96 5.96 -4.24
CA ILE A 70 3.56 6.28 -5.62
C ILE A 70 4.18 7.61 -6.06
N GLY A 71 4.10 8.66 -5.23
CA GLY A 71 4.69 9.96 -5.55
C GLY A 71 6.22 9.89 -5.72
N GLY A 72 6.90 9.17 -4.82
CA GLY A 72 8.34 8.98 -4.88
C GLY A 72 8.77 8.14 -6.09
N SER A 73 8.04 7.06 -6.36
CA SER A 73 8.33 6.18 -7.49
C SER A 73 8.15 6.88 -8.84
N ALA A 74 7.09 7.67 -9.03
CA ALA A 74 6.88 8.43 -10.24
C ALA A 74 7.99 9.46 -10.49
N LEU A 75 8.39 10.21 -9.45
CA LEU A 75 9.48 11.19 -9.55
C LEU A 75 10.83 10.52 -9.81
N ILE A 76 11.14 9.42 -9.12
CA ILE A 76 12.40 8.69 -9.31
C ILE A 76 12.47 8.10 -10.71
N SER A 77 11.39 7.48 -11.20
CA SER A 77 11.30 6.92 -12.54
C SER A 77 11.59 7.99 -13.61
N ARG A 78 11.00 9.18 -13.47
CA ARG A 78 11.31 10.34 -14.33
C ARG A 78 12.78 10.77 -14.25
N LEU A 79 13.32 10.96 -13.05
CA LEU A 79 14.72 11.35 -12.86
C LEU A 79 15.72 10.33 -13.40
N LEU A 80 15.37 9.03 -13.35
CA LEU A 80 16.16 7.96 -13.95
C LEU A 80 16.16 8.06 -15.48
N GLY A 81 15.02 8.41 -16.10
CA GLY A 81 14.92 8.69 -17.53
C GLY A 81 15.73 9.91 -17.97
N GLU A 82 15.77 10.95 -17.12
CA GLU A 82 16.61 12.15 -17.31
C GLU A 82 18.11 11.88 -17.03
N GLY A 83 18.48 10.66 -16.62
CA GLY A 83 19.87 10.28 -16.29
C GLY A 83 20.38 10.77 -14.93
N ASN A 84 19.55 11.43 -14.12
CA ASN A 84 19.93 12.08 -12.87
C ASN A 84 19.92 11.13 -11.65
N LYS A 85 20.81 10.14 -11.68
CA LYS A 85 20.92 9.10 -10.63
C LYS A 85 21.22 9.67 -9.23
N LYS A 86 21.97 10.78 -9.14
CA LYS A 86 22.30 11.41 -7.85
C LYS A 86 21.05 11.97 -7.18
N GLN A 87 20.17 12.63 -7.93
CA GLN A 87 18.92 13.14 -7.39
C GLN A 87 17.94 12.01 -7.07
N SER A 88 17.84 10.96 -7.91
CA SER A 88 17.05 9.76 -7.61
C SER A 88 17.44 9.13 -6.27
N ALA A 89 18.74 9.00 -5.98
CA ALA A 89 19.25 8.46 -4.71
C ALA A 89 18.80 9.32 -3.51
N ARG A 90 18.92 10.66 -3.62
CA ARG A 90 18.48 11.59 -2.58
C ARG A 90 16.97 11.53 -2.33
N ILE A 91 16.17 11.51 -3.39
CA ILE A 91 14.71 11.37 -3.29
C ILE A 91 14.33 10.04 -2.65
N SER A 92 15.00 8.94 -3.00
CA SER A 92 14.70 7.63 -2.39
C SER A 92 14.94 7.60 -0.88
N SER A 93 16.04 8.20 -0.42
CA SER A 93 16.32 8.37 1.01
C SER A 93 15.30 9.28 1.67
N PHE A 94 14.95 10.41 1.03
CA PHE A 94 13.92 11.31 1.53
C PHE A 94 12.58 10.60 1.70
N CYS A 95 12.08 9.88 0.69
CA CYS A 95 10.80 9.15 0.79
C CYS A 95 10.79 8.20 1.99
N PHE A 96 11.87 7.43 2.18
CA PHE A 96 11.94 6.45 3.25
C PHE A 96 11.94 7.10 4.65
N TYR A 97 12.82 8.09 4.87
CA TYR A 97 12.89 8.76 6.17
C TYR A 97 11.69 9.69 6.43
N ALA A 98 11.18 10.36 5.40
CA ALA A 98 9.96 11.17 5.50
C ALA A 98 8.75 10.29 5.85
N ALA A 99 8.62 9.09 5.28
CA ALA A 99 7.56 8.16 5.65
C ALA A 99 7.69 7.67 7.11
N ILE A 100 8.91 7.43 7.60
CA ILE A 100 9.14 7.09 9.02
C ILE A 100 8.70 8.26 9.91
N VAL A 101 9.22 9.47 9.67
CA VAL A 101 8.89 10.66 10.49
C VAL A 101 7.38 10.94 10.43
N PHE A 102 6.80 10.89 9.23
CA PHE A 102 5.38 11.11 9.02
C PHE A 102 4.53 10.05 9.74
N SER A 103 4.92 8.78 9.69
CA SER A 103 4.19 7.74 10.40
C SER A 103 4.24 7.88 11.92
N VAL A 104 5.37 8.34 12.48
CA VAL A 104 5.46 8.65 13.91
C VAL A 104 4.52 9.79 14.28
N ILE A 105 4.48 10.86 13.47
CA ILE A 105 3.55 11.98 13.67
C ILE A 105 2.10 11.49 13.62
N VAL A 106 1.75 10.68 12.60
CA VAL A 106 0.40 10.10 12.47
C VAL A 106 0.06 9.21 13.66
N ALA A 107 0.97 8.36 14.11
CA ALA A 107 0.76 7.49 15.27
C ALA A 107 0.49 8.30 16.54
N VAL A 108 1.26 9.37 16.79
CA VAL A 108 1.06 10.27 17.93
C VAL A 108 -0.31 10.96 17.84
N ILE A 109 -0.67 11.50 16.68
CA ILE A 109 -1.99 12.13 16.47
C ILE A 109 -3.11 11.11 16.71
N MET A 110 -2.98 9.90 16.19
CA MET A 110 -3.97 8.84 16.38
C MET A 110 -4.15 8.50 17.88
N LEU A 111 -3.05 8.33 18.62
CA LEU A 111 -3.11 8.00 20.04
C LEU A 111 -3.65 9.16 20.90
N VAL A 112 -3.29 10.42 20.58
CA VAL A 112 -3.77 11.60 21.32
C VAL A 112 -5.26 11.85 21.07
N PHE A 113 -5.71 11.69 19.82
CA PHE A 113 -7.10 11.95 19.42
C PHE A 113 -7.94 10.66 19.31
N GLU A 114 -7.54 9.59 20.01
CA GLU A 114 -8.13 8.25 19.96
C GLU A 114 -9.67 8.29 20.03
N ARG A 115 -10.21 8.95 21.07
CA ARG A 115 -11.65 9.00 21.34
C ARG A 115 -12.41 9.80 20.27
N SER A 116 -11.85 10.90 19.79
CA SER A 116 -12.45 11.74 18.75
C SER A 116 -12.48 11.02 17.41
N ILE A 117 -11.38 10.33 17.05
CA ILE A 117 -11.29 9.58 15.80
C ILE A 117 -12.24 8.38 15.85
N LEU A 118 -12.23 7.59 16.93
CA LEU A 118 -13.16 6.47 17.11
C LEU A 118 -14.63 6.91 17.04
N ALA A 119 -14.98 8.04 17.67
CA ALA A 119 -16.33 8.60 17.58
C ALA A 119 -16.69 9.01 16.15
N LEU A 120 -15.76 9.61 15.41
CA LEU A 120 -15.97 9.99 14.00
C LEU A 120 -16.13 8.77 13.08
N MET A 121 -15.54 7.63 13.46
CA MET A 121 -15.71 6.35 12.77
C MET A 121 -16.98 5.59 13.18
N GLY A 122 -17.79 6.15 14.10
CA GLY A 122 -19.06 5.57 14.53
C GLY A 122 -18.98 4.65 15.75
N ALA A 123 -17.89 4.68 16.52
CA ALA A 123 -17.82 3.97 17.80
C ALA A 123 -18.81 4.58 18.80
N THR A 124 -19.61 3.72 19.44
CA THR A 124 -20.50 4.10 20.56
C THR A 124 -19.80 3.76 21.88
N ASN A 125 -20.32 4.25 23.02
CA ASN A 125 -19.74 3.94 24.33
C ASN A 125 -19.68 2.43 24.62
N ALA A 126 -20.59 1.64 24.05
CA ALA A 126 -20.62 0.18 24.19
C ALA A 126 -19.54 -0.51 23.33
N THR A 127 -19.27 -0.02 22.12
CA THR A 127 -18.27 -0.61 21.21
C THR A 127 -16.86 -0.04 21.38
N TYR A 128 -16.73 1.08 22.11
CA TYR A 128 -15.47 1.79 22.31
C TYR A 128 -14.37 0.90 22.91
N GLN A 129 -14.66 0.10 23.93
CA GLN A 129 -13.63 -0.74 24.57
C GLN A 129 -13.06 -1.80 23.61
N HIS A 130 -13.89 -2.37 22.74
CA HIS A 130 -13.46 -3.35 21.76
C HIS A 130 -12.69 -2.70 20.60
N ALA A 131 -13.13 -1.52 20.14
CA ALA A 131 -12.47 -0.80 19.07
C ALA A 131 -11.14 -0.15 19.51
N ALA A 132 -11.04 0.31 20.76
CA ALA A 132 -9.84 0.99 21.27
C ALA A 132 -8.60 0.09 21.30
N ALA A 133 -8.75 -1.19 21.66
CA ALA A 133 -7.64 -2.14 21.66
C ALA A 133 -7.08 -2.35 20.24
N PHE A 134 -7.95 -2.58 19.26
CA PHE A 134 -7.58 -2.69 17.85
C PHE A 134 -6.94 -1.40 17.33
N TYR A 135 -7.58 -0.26 17.63
CA TYR A 135 -7.12 1.06 17.23
C TYR A 135 -5.70 1.36 17.71
N ARG A 136 -5.38 1.07 18.98
CA ARG A 136 -4.05 1.31 19.56
C ARG A 136 -2.99 0.45 18.89
N ILE A 137 -3.27 -0.84 18.67
CA ILE A 137 -2.35 -1.75 17.96
C ILE A 137 -2.08 -1.22 16.56
N MET A 138 -3.14 -0.81 15.85
CA MET A 138 -3.02 -0.28 14.50
C MET A 138 -2.29 1.07 14.48
N ALA A 139 -2.56 1.98 15.43
CA ALA A 139 -1.88 3.27 15.51
C ALA A 139 -0.37 3.12 15.77
N ILE A 140 0.02 2.22 16.68
CA ILE A 140 1.44 1.93 16.98
C ILE A 140 2.09 1.21 15.79
N GLY A 141 1.39 0.23 15.21
CA GLY A 141 1.86 -0.58 14.09
C GLY A 141 1.78 0.11 12.73
N GLY A 142 1.04 1.21 12.63
CA GLY A 142 0.72 1.90 11.38
C GLY A 142 1.95 2.44 10.67
N GLY A 143 3.04 2.70 11.40
CA GLY A 143 4.31 3.04 10.79
C GLY A 143 4.89 1.93 9.95
N ALA A 144 4.73 0.67 10.34
CA ALA A 144 5.14 -0.45 9.51
C ALA A 144 4.37 -0.49 8.18
N ILE A 145 3.06 -0.25 8.24
CA ILE A 145 2.19 -0.23 7.07
C ILE A 145 2.62 0.89 6.13
N ILE A 146 2.66 2.14 6.62
CA ILE A 146 3.05 3.32 5.83
C ILE A 146 4.43 3.15 5.21
N VAL A 147 5.42 2.70 5.98
CA VAL A 147 6.80 2.60 5.53
C VAL A 147 6.97 1.44 4.54
N SER A 148 6.26 0.32 4.67
CA SER A 148 6.40 -0.84 3.78
C SER A 148 6.09 -0.53 2.31
N LEU A 149 5.13 0.36 2.05
CA LEU A 149 4.72 0.73 0.70
C LEU A 149 5.84 1.47 -0.04
N VAL A 150 6.70 2.17 0.67
CA VAL A 150 7.76 3.00 0.08
C VAL A 150 8.81 2.14 -0.64
N PRO A 151 9.62 1.29 0.04
CA PRO A 151 10.64 0.50 -0.63
C PRO A 151 10.04 -0.48 -1.64
N GLY A 152 8.81 -0.98 -1.41
CA GLY A 152 8.09 -1.79 -2.40
C GLY A 152 7.86 -1.03 -3.72
N ASN A 153 7.29 0.17 -3.66
CA ASN A 153 7.10 1.02 -4.84
C ASN A 153 8.44 1.43 -5.47
N LEU A 154 9.43 1.79 -4.66
CA LEU A 154 10.73 2.25 -5.16
C LEU A 154 11.49 1.14 -5.87
N LEU A 155 11.57 -0.08 -5.32
CA LEU A 155 12.24 -1.21 -5.97
C LEU A 155 11.67 -1.50 -7.37
N ARG A 156 10.35 -1.35 -7.55
CA ARG A 156 9.72 -1.49 -8.88
C ARG A 156 10.24 -0.48 -9.89
N THR A 157 10.48 0.77 -9.46
CA THR A 157 11.03 1.81 -10.34
C THR A 157 12.43 1.54 -10.84
N GLU A 158 13.22 0.83 -10.03
CA GLU A 158 14.58 0.47 -10.41
C GLU A 158 14.65 -0.80 -11.28
N GLY A 159 13.50 -1.40 -11.57
CA GLY A 159 13.38 -2.66 -12.30
C GLY A 159 13.55 -3.91 -11.44
N LEU A 160 13.51 -3.77 -10.11
CA LEU A 160 13.61 -4.87 -9.14
C LEU A 160 12.21 -5.36 -8.71
N ALA A 161 11.28 -5.48 -9.66
CA ALA A 161 9.89 -5.87 -9.40
C ALA A 161 9.77 -7.26 -8.74
N VAL A 162 10.63 -8.21 -9.11
CA VAL A 162 10.68 -9.55 -8.47
C VAL A 162 11.08 -9.45 -6.99
N GLN A 163 12.03 -8.59 -6.63
CA GLN A 163 12.43 -8.41 -5.23
C GLN A 163 11.33 -7.71 -4.42
N SER A 164 10.64 -6.73 -5.03
CA SER A 164 9.43 -6.15 -4.44
C SER A 164 8.35 -7.20 -4.21
N MET A 165 8.17 -8.13 -5.16
CA MET A 165 7.20 -9.21 -5.05
C MET A 165 7.55 -10.15 -3.90
N ILE A 166 8.80 -10.64 -3.85
CA ILE A 166 9.26 -11.53 -2.78
C ILE A 166 9.03 -10.88 -1.41
N GLY A 167 9.44 -9.62 -1.22
CA GLY A 167 9.25 -8.92 0.06
C GLY A 167 7.78 -8.74 0.46
N THR A 168 6.89 -8.50 -0.51
CA THR A 168 5.45 -8.35 -0.26
C THR A 168 4.79 -9.69 0.05
N ILE A 169 5.05 -10.72 -0.77
CA ILE A 169 4.51 -12.07 -0.58
C ILE A 169 5.00 -12.68 0.72
N SER A 170 6.27 -12.51 1.08
CA SER A 170 6.80 -13.01 2.36
C SER A 170 6.04 -12.44 3.55
N GLY A 171 5.74 -11.14 3.56
CA GLY A 171 4.93 -10.54 4.64
C GLY A 171 3.52 -11.11 4.66
N VAL A 172 2.87 -11.20 3.50
CA VAL A 172 1.54 -11.79 3.35
C VAL A 172 1.48 -13.22 3.89
N VAL A 173 2.43 -14.08 3.51
CA VAL A 173 2.48 -15.47 3.97
C VAL A 173 2.66 -15.54 5.48
N ILE A 174 3.51 -14.68 6.03
CA ILE A 174 3.73 -14.62 7.48
C ILE A 174 2.46 -14.15 8.21
N THR A 175 1.73 -13.17 7.65
CA THR A 175 0.45 -12.75 8.21
C THR A 175 -0.57 -13.90 8.22
N ILE A 176 -0.72 -14.63 7.12
CA ILE A 176 -1.65 -15.79 7.02
C ILE A 176 -1.32 -16.86 8.08
N ILE A 177 -0.04 -17.06 8.39
CA ILE A 177 0.40 -18.01 9.42
C ILE A 177 0.15 -17.46 10.83
N LEU A 178 0.40 -16.17 11.05
CA LEU A 178 0.25 -15.52 12.35
C LEU A 178 -1.21 -15.30 12.75
N ASP A 179 -2.11 -15.07 11.79
CA ASP A 179 -3.54 -14.86 12.05
C ASP A 179 -4.15 -15.98 12.92
N PRO A 180 -4.13 -17.27 12.52
CA PRO A 180 -4.72 -18.32 13.34
C PRO A 180 -3.99 -18.52 14.67
N LEU A 181 -2.68 -18.25 14.72
CA LEU A 181 -1.92 -18.30 15.97
C LEU A 181 -2.41 -17.23 16.96
N PHE A 182 -2.48 -15.97 16.55
CA PHE A 182 -2.91 -14.89 17.45
C PHE A 182 -4.41 -14.89 17.73
N ILE A 183 -5.23 -15.26 16.74
CA ILE A 183 -6.69 -15.31 16.89
C ILE A 183 -7.11 -16.48 17.77
N PHE A 184 -6.69 -17.71 17.47
CA PHE A 184 -7.20 -18.92 18.15
C PHE A 184 -6.33 -19.40 19.31
N ILE A 185 -5.00 -19.35 19.19
CA ILE A 185 -4.10 -19.91 20.23
C ILE A 185 -3.90 -18.91 21.36
N PHE A 186 -3.58 -17.66 21.03
CA PHE A 186 -3.39 -16.61 22.04
C PHE A 186 -4.70 -15.97 22.52
N GLY A 187 -5.83 -16.29 21.88
CA GLY A 187 -7.15 -15.77 22.27
C GLY A 187 -7.26 -14.24 22.16
N LEU A 188 -6.42 -13.59 21.36
CA LEU A 188 -6.40 -12.13 21.21
C LEU A 188 -7.51 -11.63 20.27
N GLY A 189 -8.24 -12.54 19.62
CA GLY A 189 -9.37 -12.24 18.76
C GLY A 189 -9.03 -11.21 17.68
N ALA A 190 -9.86 -10.18 17.59
CA ALA A 190 -9.69 -9.05 16.65
C ALA A 190 -8.35 -8.31 16.79
N GLY A 191 -7.86 -8.11 18.01
CA GLY A 191 -6.57 -7.47 18.25
C GLY A 191 -5.41 -8.32 17.76
N GLY A 192 -5.57 -9.65 17.79
CA GLY A 192 -4.62 -10.61 17.25
C GLY A 192 -4.47 -10.49 15.73
N ALA A 193 -5.57 -10.31 15.00
CA ALA A 193 -5.55 -10.08 13.55
C ALA A 193 -4.80 -8.78 13.20
N ALA A 194 -5.11 -7.67 13.88
CA ALA A 194 -4.36 -6.42 13.69
C ALA A 194 -2.86 -6.59 13.93
N LEU A 195 -2.49 -7.31 15.00
CA LEU A 195 -1.10 -7.54 15.37
C LEU A 195 -0.38 -8.41 14.33
N ALA A 196 -1.03 -9.46 13.82
CA ALA A 196 -0.52 -10.27 12.72
C ALA A 196 -0.26 -9.40 11.47
N THR A 197 -1.23 -8.55 11.07
CA THR A 197 -1.09 -7.64 9.94
C THR A 197 0.12 -6.72 10.12
N VAL A 198 0.25 -6.08 11.28
CA VAL A 198 1.37 -5.19 11.60
C VAL A 198 2.71 -5.93 11.52
N VAL A 199 2.80 -7.13 12.08
CA VAL A 199 4.01 -7.96 12.03
C VAL A 199 4.35 -8.36 10.59
N GLY A 200 3.35 -8.72 9.78
CA GLY A 200 3.54 -9.00 8.36
C GLY A 200 4.12 -7.81 7.60
N TYR A 201 3.57 -6.61 7.80
CA TYR A 201 4.07 -5.38 7.21
C TYR A 201 5.45 -4.97 7.74
N LEU A 202 5.75 -5.22 9.01
CA LEU A 202 7.09 -5.02 9.57
C LEU A 202 8.11 -5.91 8.86
N ILE A 203 7.80 -7.19 8.69
CA ILE A 203 8.70 -8.14 8.02
C ILE A 203 8.85 -7.80 6.54
N SER A 204 7.76 -7.46 5.85
CA SER A 204 7.83 -6.90 4.49
C SER A 204 8.73 -5.68 4.43
N THR A 205 8.59 -4.73 5.36
CA THR A 205 9.44 -3.54 5.42
C THR A 205 10.91 -3.90 5.58
N ILE A 206 11.24 -4.82 6.48
CA ILE A 206 12.62 -5.27 6.70
C ILE A 206 13.19 -5.91 5.43
N ILE A 207 12.46 -6.84 4.80
CA ILE A 207 12.91 -7.54 3.60
C ILE A 207 13.07 -6.56 2.42
N LEU A 208 12.09 -5.68 2.19
CA LEU A 208 12.13 -4.69 1.12
C LEU A 208 13.26 -3.67 1.33
N THR A 209 13.48 -3.25 2.58
CA THR A 209 14.61 -2.35 2.92
C THR A 209 15.95 -3.06 2.72
N PHE A 210 16.06 -4.33 3.11
CA PHE A 210 17.25 -5.14 2.88
C PHE A 210 17.57 -5.25 1.39
N TYR A 211 16.59 -5.56 0.55
CA TYR A 211 16.78 -5.59 -0.91
C TYR A 211 17.13 -4.22 -1.48
N THR A 212 16.54 -3.14 -0.95
CA THR A 212 16.88 -1.76 -1.36
C THR A 212 18.34 -1.44 -1.06
N ILE A 213 18.86 -1.84 0.10
CA ILE A 213 20.25 -1.58 0.50
C ILE A 213 21.24 -2.48 -0.28
N ARG A 214 20.93 -3.77 -0.43
CA ARG A 214 21.85 -4.76 -1.02
C ARG A 214 21.82 -4.80 -2.55
N GLN A 215 20.66 -4.64 -3.16
CA GLN A 215 20.46 -4.82 -4.60
C GLN A 215 20.07 -3.52 -5.33
N GLY A 216 19.70 -2.46 -4.60
CA GLY A 216 19.48 -1.14 -5.17
C GLY A 216 20.76 -0.56 -5.76
N LYS A 217 20.77 -0.31 -7.07
CA LYS A 217 21.91 0.26 -7.79
C LYS A 217 21.91 1.78 -7.66
N VAL A 218 20.74 2.39 -7.80
CA VAL A 218 20.53 3.84 -7.68
C VAL A 218 19.83 4.21 -6.38
N LEU A 219 18.89 3.40 -5.91
CA LEU A 219 18.20 3.66 -4.65
C LEU A 219 19.20 3.58 -3.48
N LYS A 220 19.06 4.52 -2.54
CA LYS A 220 19.86 4.56 -1.31
C LYS A 220 18.96 4.83 -0.12
N VAL A 221 19.29 4.21 0.99
CA VAL A 221 18.69 4.47 2.31
C VAL A 221 19.80 5.02 3.19
N LYS A 222 20.05 6.34 3.10
CA LYS A 222 21.04 7.02 3.94
C LYS A 222 20.47 8.32 4.49
N PRO A 223 20.58 8.57 5.81
CA PRO A 223 20.02 9.76 6.43
C PRO A 223 20.71 11.03 5.92
N ASP A 224 22.01 10.96 5.62
CA ASP A 224 22.77 12.09 5.05
C ASP A 224 22.26 12.54 3.68
N LEU A 225 21.66 11.61 2.91
CA LEU A 225 21.08 11.88 1.60
C LEU A 225 19.62 12.34 1.67
N ALA A 226 18.98 12.25 2.84
CA ALA A 226 17.59 12.64 3.04
C ALA A 226 17.38 14.16 3.07
N LYS A 227 18.46 14.96 3.14
CA LYS A 227 18.38 16.43 2.99
C LYS A 227 18.14 16.81 1.54
N VAL A 228 16.87 17.03 1.20
CA VAL A 228 16.43 17.42 -0.15
C VAL A 228 15.80 18.81 -0.11
N ASN A 229 16.07 19.61 -1.14
CA ASN A 229 15.48 20.93 -1.30
C ASN A 229 13.96 20.81 -1.55
N LEU A 230 13.16 21.69 -0.95
CA LEU A 230 11.69 21.71 -1.07
C LEU A 230 11.24 21.66 -2.55
N LYS A 231 11.93 22.40 -3.43
CA LYS A 231 11.64 22.40 -4.88
C LYS A 231 11.73 21.02 -5.52
N ALA A 232 12.62 20.16 -5.04
CA ALA A 232 12.81 18.82 -5.59
C ALA A 232 11.79 17.80 -5.08
N ILE A 233 11.05 18.10 -3.99
CA ILE A 233 10.03 17.22 -3.43
C ILE A 233 8.60 17.67 -3.74
N ILE A 234 8.38 18.90 -4.22
CA ILE A 234 7.05 19.36 -4.67
C ILE A 234 6.41 18.39 -5.68
N PRO A 235 7.11 17.91 -6.73
CA PRO A 235 6.51 16.98 -7.69
C PRO A 235 6.09 15.65 -7.06
N LEU A 236 6.79 15.18 -6.03
CA LEU A 236 6.42 13.99 -5.29
C LEU A 236 5.06 14.17 -4.62
N PHE A 237 4.84 15.29 -3.93
CA PHE A 237 3.55 15.57 -3.30
C PHE A 237 2.45 15.84 -4.31
N ALA A 238 2.77 16.49 -5.42
CA ALA A 238 1.82 16.75 -6.51
C ALA A 238 1.28 15.47 -7.16
N ILE A 239 2.02 14.36 -7.10
CA ILE A 239 1.59 13.05 -7.61
C ILE A 239 1.02 12.17 -6.47
N GLY A 240 1.70 12.17 -5.32
CA GLY A 240 1.35 11.33 -4.18
C GLY A 240 0.02 11.73 -3.54
N ILE A 241 -0.23 13.02 -3.31
CA ILE A 241 -1.47 13.49 -2.66
C ILE A 241 -2.71 13.11 -3.47
N PRO A 242 -2.79 13.36 -4.80
CA PRO A 242 -3.93 12.90 -5.59
C PRO A 242 -4.12 11.37 -5.59
N ALA A 243 -3.03 10.60 -5.61
CA ALA A 243 -3.11 9.14 -5.54
C ALA A 243 -3.73 8.67 -4.21
N SER A 244 -3.28 9.26 -3.10
CA SER A 244 -3.83 9.00 -1.76
C SER A 244 -5.30 9.42 -1.63
N ILE A 245 -5.66 10.58 -2.20
CA ILE A 245 -7.06 11.03 -2.25
C ILE A 245 -7.91 10.03 -3.03
N THR A 246 -7.41 9.49 -4.15
CA THR A 246 -8.14 8.48 -4.94
C THR A 246 -8.42 7.22 -4.11
N ASN A 247 -7.45 6.78 -3.31
CA ASN A 247 -7.59 5.63 -2.41
C ASN A 247 -8.68 5.90 -1.33
N LEU A 248 -8.66 7.10 -0.73
CA LEU A 248 -9.68 7.52 0.24
C LEU A 248 -11.07 7.70 -0.40
N MET A 249 -11.15 8.23 -1.62
CA MET A 249 -12.40 8.39 -2.36
C MET A 249 -13.04 7.04 -2.68
N GLN A 250 -12.24 6.00 -2.91
CA GLN A 250 -12.76 4.65 -3.10
C GLN A 250 -13.46 4.13 -1.84
N SER A 251 -12.83 4.26 -0.66
CA SER A 251 -13.45 3.91 0.62
C SER A 251 -14.70 4.74 0.92
N PHE A 252 -14.67 6.04 0.62
CA PHE A 252 -15.83 6.91 0.80
C PHE A 252 -16.98 6.55 -0.15
N GLY A 253 -16.67 6.24 -1.41
CA GLY A 253 -17.66 5.86 -2.42
C GLY A 253 -18.40 4.57 -2.05
N THR A 254 -17.70 3.56 -1.52
CA THR A 254 -18.35 2.33 -1.05
C THR A 254 -19.22 2.58 0.18
N ALA A 255 -18.80 3.45 1.10
CA ALA A 255 -19.62 3.84 2.25
C ALA A 255 -20.90 4.59 1.84
N LEU A 256 -20.81 5.48 0.84
CA LEU A 256 -21.96 6.22 0.30
C LEU A 256 -22.97 5.28 -0.37
N LEU A 257 -22.49 4.34 -1.20
CA LEU A 257 -23.34 3.34 -1.84
C LEU A 257 -24.06 2.44 -0.81
N ASN A 258 -23.35 2.01 0.24
CA ASN A 258 -23.95 1.25 1.34
C ASN A 258 -25.04 2.04 2.07
N ASN A 259 -24.79 3.32 2.39
CA ASN A 259 -25.79 4.18 3.03
C ASN A 259 -27.01 4.43 2.13
N TYR A 260 -26.80 4.59 0.83
CA TYR A 260 -27.90 4.77 -0.13
C TYR A 260 -28.78 3.51 -0.26
N LEU A 261 -28.20 2.31 -0.11
CA LEU A 261 -28.92 1.04 -0.20
C LEU A 261 -29.55 0.58 1.12
N ALA A 262 -29.08 1.09 2.26
CA ALA A 262 -29.60 0.71 3.59
C ALA A 262 -31.14 0.86 3.74
N PRO A 263 -31.80 1.91 3.20
CA PRO A 263 -33.26 2.04 3.27
C PRO A 263 -34.03 0.98 2.46
N TYR A 264 -33.39 0.34 1.47
CA TYR A 264 -34.01 -0.67 0.60
C TYR A 264 -33.95 -2.09 1.20
N GLY A 265 -33.43 -2.23 2.42
CA GLY A 265 -33.38 -3.49 3.17
C GLY A 265 -32.08 -4.27 2.98
N ALA A 266 -31.96 -5.39 3.72
CA ALA A 266 -30.71 -6.15 3.80
C ALA A 266 -30.32 -6.88 2.49
N LYS A 267 -31.29 -7.24 1.64
CA LYS A 267 -31.04 -7.99 0.40
C LYS A 267 -30.22 -7.17 -0.63
N PRO A 268 -30.58 -5.92 -0.96
CA PRO A 268 -29.77 -5.06 -1.84
C PRO A 268 -28.36 -4.78 -1.31
N VAL A 269 -28.21 -4.56 0.00
CA VAL A 269 -26.89 -4.33 0.63
C VAL A 269 -26.01 -5.58 0.53
N ALA A 270 -26.57 -6.76 0.79
CA ALA A 270 -25.85 -8.03 0.62
C ALA A 270 -25.45 -8.28 -0.85
N ALA A 271 -26.33 -7.97 -1.81
CA ALA A 271 -26.02 -8.07 -3.23
C ALA A 271 -24.86 -7.14 -3.64
N LEU A 272 -24.87 -5.89 -3.18
CA LEU A 272 -23.76 -4.95 -3.41
C LEU A 272 -22.45 -5.46 -2.79
N GLY A 273 -22.49 -6.04 -1.59
CA GLY A 273 -21.32 -6.65 -0.96
C GLY A 273 -20.69 -7.75 -1.83
N ILE A 274 -21.50 -8.63 -2.42
CA ILE A 274 -21.03 -9.67 -3.35
C ILE A 274 -20.46 -9.04 -4.63
N SER A 275 -21.15 -8.06 -5.22
CA SER A 275 -20.70 -7.37 -6.42
C SER A 275 -19.36 -6.66 -6.21
N LEU A 276 -19.18 -5.98 -5.08
CA LEU A 276 -17.91 -5.32 -4.74
C LEU A 276 -16.76 -6.30 -4.57
N LYS A 277 -17.01 -7.51 -4.03
CA LYS A 277 -15.98 -8.54 -3.94
C LYS A 277 -15.53 -9.01 -5.32
N ILE A 278 -16.45 -9.26 -6.25
CA ILE A 278 -16.12 -9.64 -7.63
C ILE A 278 -15.36 -8.50 -8.34
N TYR A 279 -15.84 -7.26 -8.16
CA TYR A 279 -15.18 -6.06 -8.68
C TYR A 279 -13.74 -5.92 -8.19
N LEU A 280 -13.50 -6.15 -6.89
CA LEU A 280 -12.18 -6.03 -6.28
C LEU A 280 -11.16 -7.01 -6.89
N VAL A 281 -11.59 -8.24 -7.21
CA VAL A 281 -10.74 -9.22 -7.91
C VAL A 281 -10.24 -8.63 -9.24
N VAL A 282 -11.16 -8.17 -10.08
CA VAL A 282 -10.82 -7.58 -11.39
C VAL A 282 -9.94 -6.34 -11.23
N MET A 283 -10.26 -5.50 -10.26
CA MET A 283 -9.53 -4.27 -9.99
C MET A 283 -8.08 -4.54 -9.55
N LEU A 284 -7.83 -5.57 -8.73
CA LEU A 284 -6.48 -5.94 -8.31
C LEU A 284 -5.59 -6.37 -9.48
N PHE A 285 -6.15 -7.06 -10.48
CA PHE A 285 -5.42 -7.35 -11.72
C PHE A 285 -5.08 -6.06 -12.48
N MET A 286 -6.06 -5.17 -12.65
CA MET A 286 -5.85 -3.89 -13.34
C MET A 286 -4.80 -3.02 -12.63
N ILE A 287 -4.86 -2.93 -11.29
CA ILE A 287 -3.88 -2.21 -10.47
C ILE A 287 -2.49 -2.83 -10.62
N GLY A 288 -2.39 -4.16 -10.62
CA GLY A 288 -1.12 -4.86 -10.79
C GLY A 288 -0.43 -4.51 -12.12
N PHE A 289 -1.20 -4.47 -13.21
CA PHE A 289 -0.72 -4.03 -14.51
C PHE A 289 -0.37 -2.53 -14.54
N ALA A 290 -1.22 -1.67 -13.95
CA ALA A 290 -0.98 -0.22 -13.89
C ALA A 290 0.32 0.12 -13.12
N PHE A 291 0.54 -0.50 -11.96
CA PHE A 291 1.78 -0.33 -11.18
C PHE A 291 3.00 -0.95 -11.86
N GLY A 292 2.81 -1.96 -12.70
CA GLY A 292 3.85 -2.48 -13.60
C GLY A 292 4.23 -1.50 -14.71
N ALA A 293 3.25 -0.78 -15.28
CA ALA A 293 3.47 0.24 -16.30
C ALA A 293 4.13 1.51 -15.75
N GLN A 294 3.79 1.89 -14.52
CA GLN A 294 4.17 3.18 -13.94
C GLN A 294 5.68 3.49 -14.01
N PRO A 295 6.61 2.57 -13.64
CA PRO A 295 8.05 2.77 -13.84
C PRO A 295 8.49 3.03 -15.27
N LEU A 296 7.82 2.40 -16.25
CA LEU A 296 8.19 2.46 -17.66
C LEU A 296 7.68 3.77 -18.29
N ILE A 297 6.46 4.17 -17.94
CA ILE A 297 5.88 5.47 -18.32
C ILE A 297 6.75 6.62 -17.82
N GLY A 298 7.10 6.61 -16.52
CA GLY A 298 7.90 7.69 -15.93
C GLY A 298 9.30 7.77 -16.54
N TYR A 299 9.94 6.64 -16.83
CA TYR A 299 11.26 6.61 -17.44
C TYR A 299 11.24 7.17 -18.86
N ASN A 300 10.28 6.72 -19.70
CA ASN A 300 10.14 7.20 -21.08
C ASN A 300 9.76 8.68 -21.14
N TYR A 301 8.95 9.15 -20.20
CA TYR A 301 8.64 10.57 -20.08
C TYR A 301 9.89 11.39 -19.74
N GLY A 302 10.76 10.88 -18.86
CA GLY A 302 12.02 11.54 -18.49
C GLY A 302 13.10 11.50 -19.58
N SER A 303 13.17 10.44 -20.39
CA SER A 303 14.14 10.30 -21.47
C SER A 303 13.78 11.07 -22.75
N GLN A 304 12.58 11.67 -22.80
CA GLN A 304 11.99 12.34 -23.98
C GLN A 304 11.86 11.45 -25.23
N ASP A 305 11.92 10.12 -25.08
CA ASP A 305 11.82 9.21 -26.22
C ASP A 305 10.34 8.96 -26.60
N LYS A 306 9.84 9.79 -27.52
CA LYS A 306 8.43 9.80 -27.93
C LYS A 306 7.98 8.51 -28.64
N LYS A 307 8.90 7.77 -29.27
CA LYS A 307 8.55 6.54 -30.02
C LYS A 307 8.17 5.39 -29.09
N ASP A 308 8.89 5.25 -27.98
CA ASP A 308 8.61 4.22 -26.99
C ASP A 308 7.41 4.56 -26.10
N PHE A 309 7.05 5.84 -25.99
CA PHE A 309 5.88 6.31 -25.25
C PHE A 309 4.55 5.93 -25.94
N MET A 310 4.41 6.15 -27.25
CA MET A 310 3.20 5.79 -28.00
C MET A 310 3.00 4.26 -28.09
N GLY A 311 4.07 3.49 -28.25
CA GLY A 311 4.00 2.02 -28.26
C GLY A 311 3.55 1.43 -26.93
N LEU A 312 3.86 2.09 -25.81
CA LEU A 312 3.38 1.68 -24.49
C LEU A 312 1.89 2.00 -24.29
N PHE A 313 1.43 3.19 -24.71
CA PHE A 313 0.01 3.55 -24.63
C PHE A 313 -0.86 2.60 -25.47
N ALA A 314 -0.41 2.21 -26.66
CA ALA A 314 -1.10 1.24 -27.52
C ALA A 314 -1.09 -0.21 -26.99
N LEU A 315 -0.31 -0.52 -25.96
CA LEU A 315 -0.28 -1.81 -25.27
C LEU A 315 -1.20 -1.83 -24.04
N ILE A 316 -1.50 -0.66 -23.49
CA ILE A 316 -2.29 -0.47 -22.26
C ILE A 316 -3.76 -0.14 -22.59
N TYR A 317 -4.02 0.52 -23.72
CA TYR A 317 -5.33 0.86 -24.26
C TYR A 317 -5.65 0.03 -25.50
#